data_AF-A0A2N2WMS2-F1
#
_entry.id   AF-A0A2N2WMS2-F1
#
_cell.length_a   1.000
_cell.length_b   1.000
_cell.length_c   1.000
_cell.angle_alpha   90.00
_cell.angle_beta   90.00
_cell.angle_gamma   90.00
#
_symmetry.space_group_name_H-M   'P 1'
#
loop_
_entity.id
_entity.type
_entity.pdbx_description
1 polymer ?
#
loop_
_entity_poly.entity_id
_entity_poly.type
_entity_poly.pdbx_seq_one_letter_code
_entity_poly.pdbx_strand_id
1 'polypeptide(L)'
;MVTKQSAAALSLLFFLSFNVNISGQEVVSQAQTSANIEAQNQLMQAHTQAHTQAHNQALQTHNAAHAQAQKDHMWIMESTNEFHNRAHMQSVEQMKRKRLRAQSQIQKGGTMTPLNFKKEIPGDHSNIRYTGRIVKNEDGSVSFDWSGSYMELRFRGSFLAIKVSDTRKNYYNLFVNGVEQGVVETFGKDSVIVLASGLKGKNNVVRLQKRSEGEQGKSTIHTLYLSKTGKILEYNPGRTRHIEFIGNSLTVGFGTEGKSKDEKFLASTENCNLAFGAIISRYFNADYTLIAHSGWGAARNYGDTSRVSRISMKDKMLQTFDMEPGQMWNFTSYKPDIVVINLGSNDFSTKPHPLKEEFLGAYSIIIDRLREKYGDVPILCVAPNRGPSFEYLQEFVRERADKKLHFTAYLQGVYNSDSDLGSVGHPNYSGQQKLAMVLIPYISTATGWALSPLPVR
;
A
#
# COMPACT_ATOMS: atom_id res chain seq x y z
N MET A 1 -131.71 -17.96 -13.10
CA MET A 1 -130.28 -18.37 -13.10
C MET A 1 -129.49 -17.42 -13.98
N VAL A 2 -129.16 -16.22 -13.47
CA VAL A 2 -128.21 -15.29 -14.12
C VAL A 2 -127.59 -14.52 -12.96
N THR A 3 -126.37 -14.87 -12.51
CA THR A 3 -125.50 -14.02 -11.64
C THR A 3 -124.20 -14.72 -11.16
N LYS A 4 -123.51 -15.53 -11.99
CA LYS A 4 -122.16 -16.04 -11.61
C LYS A 4 -121.04 -15.83 -12.63
N GLN A 5 -121.31 -15.37 -13.85
CA GLN A 5 -120.24 -15.21 -14.86
C GLN A 5 -119.63 -13.79 -14.95
N SER A 6 -120.26 -12.75 -14.40
CA SER A 6 -119.80 -11.36 -14.56
C SER A 6 -118.71 -10.93 -13.56
N ALA A 7 -118.66 -11.56 -12.38
CA ALA A 7 -117.74 -11.16 -11.30
C ALA A 7 -116.30 -11.61 -11.54
N ALA A 8 -116.08 -12.73 -12.26
CA ALA A 8 -114.74 -13.27 -12.50
C ALA A 8 -113.91 -12.41 -13.48
N ALA A 9 -114.55 -11.77 -14.46
CA ALA A 9 -113.86 -10.99 -15.48
C ALA A 9 -113.35 -9.63 -14.95
N LEU A 10 -114.12 -8.96 -14.08
CA LEU A 10 -113.70 -7.67 -13.51
C LEU A 10 -112.55 -7.82 -12.50
N SER A 11 -112.53 -8.90 -11.71
CA SER A 11 -111.42 -9.14 -10.77
C SER A 11 -110.11 -9.41 -11.49
N LEU A 12 -110.12 -10.10 -12.64
CA LEU A 12 -108.88 -10.42 -13.37
C LEU A 12 -108.21 -9.16 -13.96
N LEU A 13 -109.00 -8.23 -14.49
CA LEU A 13 -108.50 -6.96 -15.04
C LEU A 13 -107.92 -6.03 -13.96
N PHE A 14 -108.55 -5.97 -12.78
CA PHE A 14 -108.01 -5.20 -11.66
C PHE A 14 -106.68 -5.80 -11.16
N PHE A 15 -106.60 -7.12 -10.99
CA PHE A 15 -105.37 -7.79 -10.56
C PHE A 15 -104.20 -7.62 -11.55
N LEU A 16 -104.48 -7.62 -12.86
CA LEU A 16 -103.44 -7.41 -13.87
C LEU A 16 -102.94 -5.95 -13.86
N SER A 17 -103.83 -4.96 -13.78
CA SER A 17 -103.43 -3.55 -13.74
C SER A 17 -102.67 -3.16 -12.45
N PHE A 18 -103.04 -3.72 -11.30
CA PHE A 18 -102.36 -3.48 -10.03
C PHE A 18 -100.96 -4.11 -9.99
N ASN A 19 -100.80 -5.34 -10.50
CA ASN A 19 -99.49 -6.00 -10.55
C ASN A 19 -98.52 -5.30 -11.51
N VAL A 20 -98.99 -4.81 -12.66
CA VAL A 20 -98.14 -4.07 -13.61
C VAL A 20 -97.64 -2.77 -12.99
N ASN A 21 -98.48 -2.03 -12.27
CA ASN A 21 -98.09 -0.75 -11.67
C ASN A 21 -97.10 -0.91 -10.50
N ILE A 22 -97.30 -1.94 -9.66
CA ILE A 22 -96.36 -2.28 -8.57
C ILE A 22 -95.00 -2.72 -9.14
N SER A 23 -95.00 -3.59 -10.16
CA SER A 23 -93.75 -4.01 -10.81
C SER A 23 -93.01 -2.85 -11.47
N GLY A 24 -93.73 -1.88 -12.05
CA GLY A 24 -93.14 -0.69 -12.65
C GLY A 24 -92.47 0.23 -11.62
N GLN A 25 -93.11 0.46 -10.46
CA GLN A 25 -92.53 1.26 -9.38
C GLN A 25 -91.33 0.59 -8.70
N GLU A 26 -91.37 -0.74 -8.49
CA GLU A 26 -90.24 -1.49 -7.95
C GLU A 26 -89.03 -1.48 -8.90
N VAL A 27 -89.26 -1.63 -10.21
CA VAL A 27 -88.18 -1.59 -11.22
C VAL A 27 -87.54 -0.20 -11.30
N VAL A 28 -88.34 0.88 -11.23
CA VAL A 28 -87.80 2.26 -11.22
C VAL A 28 -87.01 2.53 -9.92
N SER A 29 -87.52 2.10 -8.76
CA SER A 29 -86.82 2.22 -7.46
C SER A 29 -85.48 1.46 -7.43
N GLN A 30 -85.46 0.23 -7.93
CA GLN A 30 -84.25 -0.59 -8.01
C GLN A 30 -83.25 -0.01 -9.02
N ALA A 31 -83.71 0.49 -10.17
CA ALA A 31 -82.86 1.16 -11.14
C ALA A 31 -82.22 2.43 -10.56
N GLN A 32 -82.98 3.23 -9.81
CA GLN A 32 -82.49 4.48 -9.22
C GLN A 32 -81.49 4.23 -8.07
N THR A 33 -81.71 3.17 -7.30
CA THR A 33 -80.78 2.73 -6.24
C THR A 33 -79.49 2.15 -6.83
N SER A 34 -79.60 1.37 -7.91
CA SER A 34 -78.45 0.83 -8.64
C SER A 34 -77.62 1.95 -9.27
N ALA A 35 -78.26 2.96 -9.87
CA ALA A 35 -77.58 4.14 -10.41
C ALA A 35 -76.86 4.96 -9.33
N ASN A 36 -77.44 5.10 -8.13
CA ASN A 36 -76.79 5.80 -7.01
C ASN A 36 -75.58 5.02 -6.46
N ILE A 37 -75.68 3.69 -6.36
CA ILE A 37 -74.55 2.83 -5.95
C ILE A 37 -73.42 2.91 -7.00
N GLU A 38 -73.78 2.88 -8.28
CA GLU A 38 -72.81 3.02 -9.37
C GLU A 38 -72.12 4.39 -9.36
N ALA A 39 -72.88 5.48 -9.14
CA ALA A 39 -72.32 6.83 -9.00
C ALA A 39 -71.39 6.96 -7.78
N GLN A 40 -71.74 6.35 -6.63
CA GLN A 40 -70.87 6.33 -5.45
C GLN A 40 -69.59 5.52 -5.70
N ASN A 41 -69.69 4.37 -6.39
CA ASN A 41 -68.53 3.57 -6.76
C ASN A 41 -67.61 4.33 -7.73
N GLN A 42 -68.17 5.03 -8.72
CA GLN A 42 -67.42 5.88 -9.64
C GLN A 42 -66.73 7.03 -8.91
N LEU A 43 -67.41 7.70 -7.95
CA LEU A 43 -66.82 8.73 -7.09
C LEU A 43 -65.68 8.19 -6.22
N MET A 44 -65.86 7.03 -5.60
CA MET A 44 -64.83 6.39 -4.79
C MET A 44 -63.62 6.01 -5.64
N GLN A 45 -63.83 5.44 -6.83
CA GLN A 45 -62.76 5.14 -7.78
C GLN A 45 -62.01 6.39 -8.23
N ALA A 46 -62.74 7.46 -8.57
CA ALA A 46 -62.15 8.75 -8.95
C ALA A 46 -61.34 9.36 -7.80
N HIS A 47 -61.85 9.30 -6.57
CA HIS A 47 -61.14 9.78 -5.38
C HIS A 47 -59.87 8.96 -5.09
N THR A 48 -59.94 7.62 -5.17
CA THR A 48 -58.78 6.74 -5.02
C THR A 48 -57.74 7.02 -6.10
N GLN A 49 -58.15 7.17 -7.37
CA GLN A 49 -57.25 7.51 -8.47
C GLN A 49 -56.57 8.86 -8.26
N ALA A 50 -57.33 9.89 -7.89
CA ALA A 50 -56.79 11.22 -7.61
C ALA A 50 -55.80 11.20 -6.43
N HIS A 51 -56.12 10.47 -5.35
CA HIS A 51 -55.22 10.33 -4.21
C HIS A 51 -53.93 9.57 -4.57
N THR A 52 -54.04 8.46 -5.30
CA THR A 52 -52.87 7.71 -5.78
C THR A 52 -52.01 8.56 -6.71
N GLN A 53 -52.61 9.33 -7.61
CA GLN A 53 -51.89 10.23 -8.50
C GLN A 53 -51.15 11.33 -7.73
N ALA A 54 -51.82 11.97 -6.76
CA ALA A 54 -51.21 12.98 -5.91
C ALA A 54 -50.06 12.41 -5.06
N HIS A 55 -50.23 11.21 -4.48
CA HIS A 55 -49.19 10.53 -3.73
C HIS A 55 -47.98 10.20 -4.61
N ASN A 56 -48.20 9.64 -5.80
CA ASN A 56 -47.12 9.31 -6.74
C ASN A 56 -46.38 10.56 -7.20
N GLN A 57 -47.10 11.66 -7.47
CA GLN A 57 -46.49 12.94 -7.83
C GLN A 57 -45.64 13.49 -6.68
N ALA A 58 -46.15 13.46 -5.44
CA ALA A 58 -45.39 13.88 -4.26
C ALA A 58 -44.13 13.02 -4.05
N LEU A 59 -44.23 11.70 -4.25
CA LEU A 59 -43.10 10.78 -4.15
C LEU A 59 -42.04 11.06 -5.22
N GLN A 60 -42.46 11.34 -6.46
CA GLN A 60 -41.56 11.73 -7.54
C GLN A 60 -40.85 13.05 -7.24
N THR A 61 -41.59 14.06 -6.76
CA THR A 61 -41.00 15.35 -6.35
C THR A 61 -40.01 15.17 -5.20
N HIS A 62 -40.35 14.39 -4.18
CA HIS A 62 -39.46 14.09 -3.07
C HIS A 62 -38.19 13.36 -3.52
N ASN A 63 -38.33 12.32 -4.35
CA ASN A 63 -37.19 11.56 -4.87
C ASN A 63 -36.29 12.43 -5.77
N ALA A 64 -36.87 13.30 -6.60
CA ALA A 64 -36.11 14.23 -7.42
C ALA A 64 -35.35 15.25 -6.56
N ALA A 65 -35.99 15.82 -5.53
CA ALA A 65 -35.36 16.74 -4.59
C ALA A 65 -34.23 16.05 -3.80
N HIS A 66 -34.45 14.81 -3.33
CA HIS A 66 -33.45 14.02 -2.63
C HIS A 66 -32.26 13.68 -3.52
N ALA A 67 -32.50 13.25 -4.77
CA ALA A 67 -31.44 12.97 -5.74
C ALA A 67 -30.63 14.24 -6.07
N GLN A 68 -31.29 15.40 -6.17
CA GLN A 68 -30.59 16.67 -6.37
C GLN A 68 -29.76 17.05 -5.15
N ALA A 69 -30.32 16.96 -3.94
CA ALA A 69 -29.58 17.22 -2.70
C ALA A 69 -28.35 16.31 -2.54
N GLN A 70 -28.45 15.03 -2.94
CA GLN A 70 -27.31 14.11 -2.96
C GLN A 70 -26.23 14.54 -3.96
N LYS A 71 -26.61 14.98 -5.17
CA LYS A 71 -25.67 15.51 -6.16
C LYS A 71 -24.97 16.77 -5.66
N ASP A 72 -25.73 17.70 -5.08
CA ASP A 72 -25.19 18.94 -4.53
C ASP A 72 -24.21 18.64 -3.38
N HIS A 73 -24.56 17.70 -2.50
CA HIS A 73 -23.69 17.27 -1.42
C HIS A 73 -22.38 16.64 -1.92
N MET A 74 -22.46 15.72 -2.90
CA MET A 74 -21.28 15.13 -3.53
C MET A 74 -20.40 16.19 -4.19
N TRP A 75 -20.99 17.14 -4.92
CA TRP A 75 -20.25 18.22 -5.57
C TRP A 75 -19.54 19.13 -4.56
N ILE A 76 -20.19 19.47 -3.43
CA ILE A 76 -19.57 20.22 -2.33
C ILE A 76 -18.40 19.44 -1.73
N MET A 77 -18.58 18.13 -1.49
CA MET A 77 -17.50 17.29 -0.96
C MET A 77 -16.31 17.19 -1.93
N GLU A 78 -16.57 16.96 -3.21
CA GLU A 78 -15.53 16.88 -4.25
C GLU A 78 -14.79 18.21 -4.40
N SER A 79 -15.50 19.33 -4.53
CA SER A 79 -14.89 20.66 -4.65
C SER A 79 -14.08 21.04 -3.41
N THR A 80 -14.56 20.69 -2.21
CA THR A 80 -13.83 20.89 -0.96
C THR A 80 -12.57 20.04 -0.92
N ASN A 81 -12.66 18.75 -1.28
CA ASN A 81 -11.52 17.84 -1.33
C ASN A 81 -10.47 18.31 -2.36
N GLU A 82 -10.90 18.76 -3.54
CA GLU A 82 -10.04 19.36 -4.54
C GLU A 82 -9.32 20.61 -4.03
N PHE A 83 -10.03 21.52 -3.36
CA PHE A 83 -9.42 22.72 -2.78
C PHE A 83 -8.35 22.35 -1.75
N HIS A 84 -8.66 21.43 -0.84
CA HIS A 84 -7.70 20.95 0.15
C HIS A 84 -6.49 20.27 -0.51
N ASN A 85 -6.70 19.44 -1.53
CA ASN A 85 -5.63 18.78 -2.28
C ASN A 85 -4.75 19.82 -3.00
N ARG A 86 -5.34 20.81 -3.66
CA ARG A 86 -4.59 21.90 -4.32
C ARG A 86 -3.75 22.70 -3.31
N ALA A 87 -4.35 23.11 -2.19
CA ALA A 87 -3.65 23.85 -1.13
C ALA A 87 -2.52 23.01 -0.51
N HIS A 88 -2.76 21.72 -0.28
CA HIS A 88 -1.75 20.78 0.19
C HIS A 88 -0.59 20.70 -0.80
N MET A 89 -0.85 20.40 -2.08
CA MET A 89 0.19 20.30 -3.11
C MET A 89 1.01 21.59 -3.26
N GLN A 90 0.37 22.76 -3.21
CA GLN A 90 1.08 24.04 -3.20
C GLN A 90 2.00 24.18 -1.99
N SER A 91 1.56 23.75 -0.80
CA SER A 91 2.39 23.74 0.41
C SER A 91 3.60 22.82 0.28
N VAL A 92 3.39 21.61 -0.26
CA VAL A 92 4.46 20.63 -0.52
C VAL A 92 5.51 21.19 -1.47
N GLU A 93 5.06 21.76 -2.58
CA GLU A 93 5.95 22.35 -3.59
C GLU A 93 6.72 23.55 -3.01
N GLN A 94 6.07 24.37 -2.16
CA GLN A 94 6.75 25.46 -1.48
C GLN A 94 7.84 24.96 -0.51
N MET A 95 7.58 23.89 0.25
CA MET A 95 8.58 23.26 1.13
C MET A 95 9.78 22.74 0.32
N LYS A 96 9.50 22.04 -0.80
CA LYS A 96 10.52 21.53 -1.71
C LYS A 96 11.40 22.66 -2.28
N ARG A 97 10.79 23.74 -2.77
CA ARG A 97 11.52 24.92 -3.29
C ARG A 97 12.42 25.56 -2.25
N LYS A 98 11.95 25.73 -1.01
CA LYS A 98 12.76 26.27 0.10
C LYS A 98 13.96 25.39 0.40
N ARG A 99 13.77 24.06 0.45
CA ARG A 99 14.84 23.08 0.64
C ARG A 99 15.88 23.17 -0.48
N LEU A 100 15.46 23.14 -1.75
CA LEU A 100 16.37 23.20 -2.90
C LEU A 100 17.12 24.52 -2.98
N ARG A 101 16.47 25.66 -2.66
CA ARG A 101 17.15 26.96 -2.55
C ARG A 101 18.24 26.93 -1.49
N ALA A 102 17.95 26.37 -0.31
CA ALA A 102 18.94 26.22 0.77
C ALA A 102 20.08 25.28 0.36
N GLN A 103 19.80 24.18 -0.33
CA GLN A 103 20.82 23.28 -0.87
C GLN A 103 21.76 24.01 -1.85
N SER A 104 21.21 24.79 -2.78
CA SER A 104 21.98 25.56 -3.75
C SER A 104 22.88 26.60 -3.07
N GLN A 105 22.39 27.24 -2.00
CA GLN A 105 23.18 28.19 -1.22
C GLN A 105 24.38 27.52 -0.53
N ILE A 106 24.20 26.30 0.01
CA ILE A 106 25.32 25.53 0.61
C ILE A 106 26.35 25.17 -0.46
N GLN A 107 25.91 24.74 -1.64
CA GLN A 107 26.83 24.34 -2.73
C GLN A 107 27.62 25.51 -3.31
N LYS A 108 26.99 26.70 -3.46
CA LYS A 108 27.65 27.90 -4.01
C LYS A 108 28.61 28.58 -3.02
N GLY A 109 28.37 28.42 -1.72
CA GLY A 109 29.07 29.18 -0.69
C GLY A 109 30.56 28.84 -0.52
N GLY A 110 31.02 27.63 -0.88
CA GLY A 110 32.40 27.14 -0.69
C GLY A 110 32.89 27.07 0.77
N THR A 111 32.28 27.85 1.66
CA THR A 111 32.47 28.05 3.08
C THR A 111 31.09 28.34 3.69
N MET A 112 30.90 27.98 4.96
CA MET A 112 29.61 27.83 5.65
C MET A 112 28.80 29.12 5.91
N THR A 113 28.76 30.06 4.99
CA THR A 113 28.11 31.36 5.17
C THR A 113 26.89 31.44 4.26
N PRO A 114 25.84 30.66 4.54
CA PRO A 114 24.70 31.25 5.25
C PRO A 114 24.00 30.25 6.19
N LEU A 115 24.66 29.81 7.25
CA LEU A 115 24.01 29.02 8.30
C LEU A 115 24.46 29.54 9.67
N ASN A 116 24.14 30.81 9.97
CA ASN A 116 24.33 31.49 11.28
C ASN A 116 23.58 30.83 12.46
N PHE A 117 23.24 29.55 12.32
CA PHE A 117 22.31 28.82 13.15
C PHE A 117 22.78 27.40 13.50
N LYS A 118 24.00 26.95 13.20
CA LYS A 118 24.29 25.52 13.33
C LYS A 118 24.49 25.07 14.77
N LYS A 119 23.53 24.27 15.25
CA LYS A 119 23.80 23.29 16.31
C LYS A 119 24.20 21.99 15.63
N GLU A 120 25.36 21.46 15.99
CA GLU A 120 25.86 20.18 15.51
C GLU A 120 25.44 19.06 16.46
N ILE A 121 25.03 17.93 15.89
CA ILE A 121 24.62 16.75 16.63
C ILE A 121 25.27 15.54 15.95
N PRO A 122 25.89 14.59 16.70
CA PRO A 122 26.47 13.40 16.10
C PRO A 122 25.41 12.56 15.38
N GLY A 123 25.83 11.83 14.34
CA GLY A 123 24.95 10.99 13.53
C GLY A 123 24.25 9.89 14.33
N ASP A 124 24.88 9.40 15.40
CA ASP A 124 24.41 8.30 16.23
C ASP A 124 23.55 8.70 17.44
N HIS A 125 23.21 9.99 17.55
CA HIS A 125 22.46 10.57 18.65
C HIS A 125 21.24 9.71 19.02
N SER A 126 21.07 9.42 20.32
CA SER A 126 20.12 8.41 20.84
C SER A 126 18.66 8.58 20.41
N ASN A 127 18.22 9.82 20.18
CA ASN A 127 16.85 10.11 19.70
C ASN A 127 16.67 10.01 18.17
N ILE A 128 17.70 9.59 17.42
CA ILE A 128 17.61 9.28 16.00
C ILE A 128 17.35 7.78 15.88
N ARG A 129 16.27 7.42 15.19
CA ARG A 129 15.92 6.03 14.92
C ARG A 129 16.54 5.63 13.59
N TYR A 130 17.31 4.56 13.60
CA TYR A 130 17.78 3.89 12.39
C TYR A 130 17.11 2.53 12.29
N THR A 131 16.59 2.20 11.12
CA THR A 131 16.06 0.87 10.80
C THR A 131 16.83 0.30 9.60
N GLY A 132 17.14 -0.99 9.67
CA GLY A 132 18.07 -1.67 8.78
C GLY A 132 19.30 -2.18 9.53
N ARG A 133 20.26 -2.77 8.81
CA ARG A 133 21.55 -3.15 9.39
C ARG A 133 22.50 -1.96 9.31
N ILE A 134 22.89 -1.45 10.47
CA ILE A 134 23.68 -0.23 10.62
C ILE A 134 24.85 -0.47 11.57
N VAL A 135 25.89 0.35 11.44
CA VAL A 135 27.01 0.41 12.39
C VAL A 135 27.06 1.81 12.98
N LYS A 136 27.00 1.93 14.31
CA LYS A 136 27.38 3.14 15.02
C LYS A 136 28.88 3.11 15.25
N ASN A 137 29.61 4.05 14.69
CA ASN A 137 31.07 4.12 14.76
C ASN A 137 31.50 4.88 16.03
N GLU A 138 32.74 4.66 16.47
CA GLU A 138 33.30 5.29 17.68
C GLU A 138 33.37 6.84 17.59
N ASP A 139 33.41 7.39 16.38
CA ASP A 139 33.41 8.84 16.12
C ASP A 139 32.01 9.48 16.16
N GLY A 140 30.97 8.72 16.51
CA GLY A 140 29.58 9.18 16.56
C GLY A 140 28.87 9.22 15.20
N SER A 141 29.49 8.69 14.14
CA SER A 141 28.85 8.54 12.83
C SER A 141 28.09 7.21 12.70
N VAL A 142 27.20 7.09 11.70
CA VAL A 142 26.43 5.87 11.42
C VAL A 142 26.60 5.43 9.97
N SER A 143 27.01 4.18 9.76
CA SER A 143 27.27 3.59 8.43
C SER A 143 26.25 2.51 8.07
N PHE A 144 25.84 2.44 6.79
CA PHE A 144 24.94 1.42 6.25
C PHE A 144 25.04 1.35 4.71
N ASP A 145 24.69 0.20 4.11
CA ASP A 145 24.68 0.03 2.66
C ASP A 145 23.48 -0.77 2.11
N TRP A 146 22.84 -1.62 2.91
CA TRP A 146 21.63 -2.34 2.48
C TRP A 146 20.51 -1.41 2.01
N SER A 147 19.87 -1.79 0.91
CA SER A 147 18.70 -1.09 0.37
C SER A 147 17.61 -0.93 1.42
N GLY A 148 16.90 0.18 1.39
CA GLY A 148 15.79 0.44 2.30
C GLY A 148 16.18 0.72 3.73
N SER A 149 17.47 0.75 4.09
CA SER A 149 17.93 1.31 5.36
C SER A 149 17.47 2.77 5.47
N TYR A 150 16.93 3.16 6.63
CA TYR A 150 16.40 4.51 6.80
C TYR A 150 16.69 5.12 8.17
N MET A 151 16.85 6.43 8.16
CA MET A 151 16.93 7.30 9.35
C MET A 151 15.59 8.00 9.54
N GLU A 152 15.03 7.96 10.75
CA GLU A 152 13.89 8.75 11.17
C GLU A 152 14.23 9.59 12.39
N LEU A 153 13.80 10.84 12.41
CA LEU A 153 13.94 11.69 13.60
C LEU A 153 12.81 12.70 13.70
N ARG A 154 12.53 13.08 14.95
CA ARG A 154 11.66 14.20 15.29
C ARG A 154 12.53 15.38 15.69
N PHE A 155 12.20 16.56 15.21
CA PHE A 155 12.92 17.77 15.62
C PHE A 155 12.01 18.98 15.70
N ARG A 156 12.36 19.90 16.60
CA ARG A 156 11.85 21.27 16.59
C ARG A 156 12.87 22.17 15.91
N GLY A 157 12.42 22.96 14.94
CA GLY A 157 13.27 23.90 14.21
C GLY A 157 12.79 24.10 12.78
N SER A 158 13.35 25.11 12.12
CA SER A 158 13.01 25.46 10.73
C SER A 158 13.95 24.83 9.69
N PHE A 159 15.07 24.25 10.13
CA PHE A 159 16.14 23.76 9.27
C PHE A 159 16.74 22.45 9.80
N LEU A 160 17.02 21.53 8.90
CA LEU A 160 17.75 20.28 9.14
C LEU A 160 18.61 19.94 7.92
N ALA A 161 19.88 19.66 8.15
CA ALA A 161 20.79 19.08 7.15
C ALA A 161 21.64 17.96 7.78
N ILE A 162 22.26 17.16 6.92
CA ILE A 162 23.24 16.14 7.32
C ILE A 162 24.58 16.39 6.62
N LYS A 163 25.69 16.11 7.32
CA LYS A 163 26.98 15.81 6.72
C LYS A 163 27.04 14.31 6.47
N VAL A 164 27.27 13.92 5.23
CA VAL A 164 27.26 12.52 4.78
C VAL A 164 28.41 12.25 3.81
N SER A 165 29.02 11.09 3.95
CA SER A 165 29.95 10.54 2.97
C SER A 165 29.36 9.32 2.29
N ASP A 166 29.82 9.04 1.08
CA ASP A 166 29.42 7.89 0.29
C ASP A 166 30.62 7.32 -0.45
N THR A 167 30.76 5.99 -0.43
CA THR A 167 31.87 5.32 -1.14
C THR A 167 31.67 5.28 -2.66
N ARG A 168 30.43 5.47 -3.12
CA ARG A 168 30.06 5.59 -4.54
C ARG A 168 29.00 6.69 -4.70
N LYS A 169 27.82 6.35 -5.21
CA LYS A 169 26.72 7.28 -5.45
C LYS A 169 25.40 6.61 -5.11
N ASN A 170 24.76 7.09 -4.05
CA ASN A 170 23.48 6.58 -3.59
C ASN A 170 22.34 7.57 -3.79
N TYR A 171 21.12 7.02 -3.86
CA TYR A 171 19.87 7.75 -4.03
C TYR A 171 18.97 7.51 -2.83
N TYR A 172 18.20 8.52 -2.43
CA TYR A 172 17.39 8.49 -1.22
C TYR A 172 16.00 9.09 -1.45
N ASN A 173 14.97 8.45 -0.91
CA ASN A 173 13.67 9.10 -0.74
C ASN A 173 13.72 9.95 0.52
N LEU A 174 13.30 11.20 0.40
CA LEU A 174 13.20 12.12 1.53
C LEU A 174 11.73 12.40 1.82
N PHE A 175 11.31 12.14 3.06
CA PHE A 175 9.98 12.51 3.55
C PHE A 175 10.10 13.53 4.68
N VAL A 176 9.26 14.56 4.62
CA VAL A 176 9.11 15.55 5.70
C VAL A 176 7.64 15.59 6.08
N ASN A 177 7.35 15.33 7.36
CA ASN A 177 5.99 15.25 7.91
C ASN A 177 5.08 14.29 7.12
N GLY A 178 5.63 13.14 6.71
CA GLY A 178 4.92 12.11 5.94
C GLY A 178 4.78 12.40 4.44
N VAL A 179 5.24 13.56 3.98
CA VAL A 179 5.15 13.97 2.58
C VAL A 179 6.50 13.82 1.88
N GLU A 180 6.51 13.18 0.72
CA GLU A 180 7.70 13.05 -0.11
C GLU A 180 8.20 14.42 -0.64
N GLN A 181 9.50 14.67 -0.51
CA GLN A 181 10.19 15.90 -0.92
C GLN A 181 11.09 15.70 -2.15
N GLY A 182 10.97 14.55 -2.80
CA GLY A 182 11.77 14.10 -3.94
C GLY A 182 13.05 13.36 -3.55
N VAL A 183 13.85 13.07 -4.57
CA VAL A 183 15.09 12.30 -4.45
C VAL A 183 16.24 13.16 -3.97
N VAL A 184 17.05 12.59 -3.08
CA VAL A 184 18.33 13.13 -2.61
C VAL A 184 19.45 12.23 -3.13
N GLU A 185 20.54 12.85 -3.58
CA GLU A 185 21.75 12.14 -4.02
C GLU A 185 22.90 12.39 -3.04
N THR A 186 23.67 11.35 -2.76
CA THR A 186 24.89 11.42 -1.94
C THR A 186 26.05 10.78 -2.67
N PHE A 187 27.20 11.44 -2.65
CA PHE A 187 28.46 10.95 -3.22
C PHE A 187 29.64 11.68 -2.54
N GLY A 188 30.83 11.08 -2.61
CA GLY A 188 32.06 11.69 -2.12
C GLY A 188 32.16 11.73 -0.58
N LYS A 189 33.15 12.46 -0.05
CA LYS A 189 33.56 12.34 1.37
C LYS A 189 32.89 13.33 2.35
N ASP A 190 32.41 14.48 1.89
CA ASP A 190 31.98 15.56 2.80
C ASP A 190 30.75 16.32 2.28
N SER A 191 29.76 15.60 1.76
CA SER A 191 28.54 16.21 1.22
C SER A 191 27.65 16.73 2.35
N VAL A 192 27.21 18.00 2.26
CA VAL A 192 26.19 18.56 3.15
C VAL A 192 24.85 18.61 2.41
N ILE A 193 23.88 17.88 2.94
CA ILE A 193 22.56 17.69 2.32
C ILE A 193 21.47 18.30 3.19
N VAL A 194 20.70 19.24 2.64
CA VAL A 194 19.54 19.85 3.29
C VAL A 194 18.34 18.93 3.18
N LEU A 195 17.90 18.43 4.34
CA LEU A 195 16.71 17.58 4.47
C LEU A 195 15.44 18.42 4.66
N ALA A 196 15.54 19.58 5.33
CA ALA A 196 14.41 20.49 5.48
C ALA A 196 14.87 21.95 5.64
N SER A 197 14.08 22.89 5.12
CA SER A 197 14.33 24.32 5.27
C SER A 197 13.05 25.15 5.23
N GLY A 198 13.01 26.22 6.01
CA GLY A 198 11.90 27.17 6.07
C GLY A 198 10.59 26.56 6.56
N LEU A 199 10.68 25.54 7.43
CA LEU A 199 9.52 24.94 8.09
C LEU A 199 8.96 25.91 9.14
N LYS A 200 7.63 26.05 9.16
CA LYS A 200 6.90 26.88 10.13
C LYS A 200 6.47 26.09 11.38
N GLY A 201 6.50 24.74 11.31
CA GLY A 201 6.03 23.86 12.37
C GLY A 201 6.97 23.79 13.57
N LYS A 202 6.39 23.73 14.78
CA LYS A 202 7.15 23.54 16.03
C LYS A 202 7.76 22.15 16.13
N ASN A 203 7.11 21.11 15.61
CA ASN A 203 7.62 19.74 15.62
C ASN A 203 7.50 19.17 14.21
N ASN A 204 8.59 18.58 13.70
CA ASN A 204 8.65 18.00 12.38
C ASN A 204 9.25 16.60 12.45
N VAL A 205 8.84 15.73 11.52
CA VAL A 205 9.39 14.39 11.32
C VAL A 205 10.13 14.39 9.99
N VAL A 206 11.35 13.87 9.98
CA VAL A 206 12.08 13.58 8.73
C VAL A 206 12.34 12.09 8.66
N ARG A 207 12.15 11.52 7.47
CA ARG A 207 12.64 10.19 7.11
C ARG A 207 13.52 10.32 5.86
N LEU A 208 14.72 9.75 5.95
CA LEU A 208 15.64 9.60 4.81
C LEU A 208 15.84 8.11 4.59
N GLN A 209 15.42 7.59 3.44
CA GLN A 209 15.40 6.16 3.12
C GLN A 209 16.27 5.88 1.90
N LYS A 210 17.26 5.00 2.05
CA LYS A 210 18.16 4.59 0.96
C LYS A 210 17.37 3.82 -0.09
N ARG A 211 17.34 4.35 -1.32
CA ARG A 211 16.67 3.71 -2.46
C ARG A 211 17.51 2.60 -3.05
N SER A 212 18.79 2.91 -3.25
CA SER A 212 19.74 2.08 -3.98
C SER A 212 20.26 0.91 -3.14
N GLU A 213 20.59 -0.21 -3.78
CA GLU A 213 21.24 -1.36 -3.15
C GLU A 213 22.69 -1.09 -2.77
N GLY A 214 23.33 -2.01 -2.04
CA GLY A 214 24.66 -1.80 -1.49
C GLY A 214 25.75 -1.73 -2.55
N GLU A 215 25.51 -2.28 -3.76
CA GLU A 215 26.41 -2.09 -4.91
C GLU A 215 26.67 -0.61 -5.21
N GLN A 216 25.72 0.28 -4.85
CA GLN A 216 25.83 1.72 -5.10
C GLN A 216 26.52 2.50 -3.99
N GLY A 217 27.09 1.78 -3.03
CA GLY A 217 28.01 2.30 -2.03
C GLY A 217 27.47 2.23 -0.61
N LYS A 218 28.41 2.35 0.33
CA LYS A 218 28.16 2.53 1.75
C LYS A 218 28.05 4.02 2.04
N SER A 219 26.99 4.39 2.74
CA SER A 219 26.78 5.76 3.21
C SER A 219 27.12 5.85 4.69
N THR A 220 27.73 6.97 5.09
CA THR A 220 28.05 7.26 6.49
C THR A 220 27.53 8.66 6.84
N ILE A 221 26.57 8.73 7.75
CA ILE A 221 26.04 9.99 8.29
C ILE A 221 26.90 10.41 9.47
N HIS A 222 27.60 11.53 9.33
CA HIS A 222 28.57 12.03 10.31
C HIS A 222 27.92 12.94 11.34
N THR A 223 27.16 13.92 10.86
CA THR A 223 26.69 15.03 11.69
C THR A 223 25.36 15.54 11.18
N LEU A 224 24.46 15.90 12.09
CA LEU A 224 23.25 16.65 11.78
C LEU A 224 23.46 18.13 12.12
N TYR A 225 22.97 18.99 11.24
CA TYR A 225 22.96 20.44 11.44
C TYR A 225 21.52 20.92 11.63
N LEU A 226 21.22 21.49 12.79
CA LEU A 226 19.95 22.15 13.08
C LEU A 226 20.11 23.66 13.12
N SER A 227 19.00 24.39 13.12
CA SER A 227 18.96 25.81 13.52
C SER A 227 19.40 26.01 14.99
N LYS A 228 19.74 27.25 15.40
CA LYS A 228 20.44 27.54 16.67
C LYS A 228 19.61 27.12 17.88
N THR A 229 18.31 27.32 17.77
CA THR A 229 17.28 26.99 18.76
C THR A 229 16.65 25.61 18.50
N GLY A 230 17.17 24.89 17.50
CA GLY A 230 16.69 23.59 17.08
C GLY A 230 17.04 22.49 18.07
N LYS A 231 16.17 21.49 18.17
CA LYS A 231 16.31 20.38 19.11
C LYS A 231 15.81 19.08 18.50
N ILE A 232 16.59 18.00 18.59
CA ILE A 232 16.10 16.64 18.33
C ILE A 232 15.20 16.23 19.50
N LEU A 233 14.02 15.74 19.16
CA LEU A 233 12.99 15.28 20.09
C LEU A 233 13.01 13.76 20.12
N GLU A 234 12.49 13.19 21.20
CA GLU A 234 12.34 11.74 21.33
C GLU A 234 11.46 11.17 20.21
N TYR A 235 11.91 10.06 19.61
CA TYR A 235 11.20 9.31 18.59
C TYR A 235 10.53 8.08 19.23
N ASN A 236 9.49 8.29 20.04
CA ASN A 236 8.77 7.21 20.71
C ASN A 236 7.23 7.37 20.71
N PRO A 237 6.48 6.24 20.66
CA PRO A 237 6.98 4.92 20.27
C PRO A 237 7.24 4.88 18.76
N GLY A 238 8.29 4.15 18.35
CA GLY A 238 8.44 3.73 16.96
C GLY A 238 7.39 2.69 16.56
N ARG A 239 7.43 2.23 15.30
CA ARG A 239 6.65 1.05 14.89
C ARG A 239 7.12 -0.17 15.67
N THR A 240 6.18 -0.97 16.14
CA THR A 240 6.45 -2.17 16.96
C THR A 240 6.55 -3.45 16.14
N ARG A 241 5.98 -3.46 14.93
CA ARG A 241 6.07 -4.58 13.98
C ARG A 241 7.33 -4.48 13.14
N HIS A 242 7.97 -5.60 12.81
CA HIS A 242 9.16 -5.65 11.97
C HIS A 242 9.15 -6.86 11.03
N ILE A 243 9.38 -6.63 9.74
CA ILE A 243 9.52 -7.69 8.72
C ILE A 243 10.95 -7.71 8.17
N GLU A 244 11.65 -8.84 8.21
CA GLU A 244 12.91 -9.00 7.47
C GLU A 244 12.63 -9.67 6.12
N PHE A 245 13.06 -9.06 5.03
CA PHE A 245 12.96 -9.63 3.68
C PHE A 245 14.35 -10.08 3.23
N ILE A 246 14.48 -11.35 2.86
CA ILE A 246 15.68 -11.90 2.23
C ILE A 246 15.36 -12.14 0.75
N GLY A 247 16.13 -11.52 -0.15
CA GLY A 247 15.75 -11.58 -1.56
C GLY A 247 16.80 -11.10 -2.55
N ASN A 248 16.32 -10.60 -3.68
CA ASN A 248 17.11 -10.24 -4.85
C ASN A 248 16.64 -8.89 -5.45
N SER A 249 16.81 -8.70 -6.76
CA SER A 249 16.45 -7.50 -7.52
C SER A 249 14.99 -7.04 -7.31
N LEU A 250 14.04 -7.98 -7.14
CA LEU A 250 12.65 -7.63 -6.87
C LEU A 250 12.47 -6.99 -5.49
N THR A 251 13.31 -7.36 -4.52
CA THR A 251 13.24 -6.90 -3.13
C THR A 251 13.90 -5.53 -2.96
N VAL A 252 15.01 -5.27 -3.66
CA VAL A 252 15.69 -3.96 -3.62
C VAL A 252 14.99 -2.89 -4.47
N GLY A 253 14.07 -3.28 -5.35
CA GLY A 253 13.32 -2.36 -6.22
C GLY A 253 14.04 -2.05 -7.53
N PHE A 254 14.78 -3.01 -8.08
CA PHE A 254 15.47 -2.86 -9.36
C PHE A 254 14.47 -2.54 -10.48
N GLY A 255 14.69 -1.44 -11.19
CA GLY A 255 13.88 -1.02 -12.34
C GLY A 255 12.45 -0.57 -12.01
N THR A 256 12.10 -0.34 -10.74
CA THR A 256 10.71 -0.04 -10.33
C THR A 256 10.15 1.27 -10.88
N GLU A 257 11.02 2.26 -11.12
CA GLU A 257 10.65 3.53 -11.76
C GLU A 257 10.89 3.53 -13.27
N GLY A 258 11.30 2.39 -13.82
CA GLY A 258 11.52 2.27 -15.24
C GLY A 258 10.23 2.36 -16.03
N LYS A 259 10.31 2.93 -17.23
CA LYS A 259 9.12 3.24 -18.05
C LYS A 259 8.81 2.16 -19.08
N SER A 260 9.79 1.29 -19.35
CA SER A 260 9.66 0.21 -20.33
C SER A 260 10.54 -0.97 -19.94
N LYS A 261 10.12 -2.18 -20.31
CA LYS A 261 10.92 -3.41 -20.19
C LYS A 261 12.24 -3.36 -20.97
N ASP A 262 12.30 -2.57 -22.03
CA ASP A 262 13.41 -2.55 -22.98
C ASP A 262 14.49 -1.51 -22.63
N GLU A 263 14.26 -0.68 -21.61
CA GLU A 263 15.26 0.29 -21.17
C GLU A 263 16.34 -0.36 -20.29
N LYS A 264 17.53 0.25 -20.30
CA LYS A 264 18.65 -0.16 -19.45
C LYS A 264 18.40 0.25 -18.01
N PHE A 265 18.91 -0.56 -17.09
CA PHE A 265 18.93 -0.19 -15.68
C PHE A 265 19.78 1.05 -15.42
N LEU A 266 19.27 1.91 -14.54
CA LEU A 266 20.00 3.02 -13.95
C LEU A 266 19.81 2.97 -12.43
N ALA A 267 20.87 3.17 -11.66
CA ALA A 267 20.78 3.23 -10.19
C ALA A 267 19.77 4.28 -9.68
N SER A 268 19.53 5.36 -10.45
CA SER A 268 18.51 6.36 -10.13
C SER A 268 17.07 5.84 -10.25
N THR A 269 16.83 4.81 -11.07
CA THR A 269 15.50 4.20 -11.30
C THR A 269 15.19 3.06 -10.32
N GLU A 270 16.16 2.65 -9.52
CA GLU A 270 15.96 1.75 -8.39
C GLU A 270 15.27 2.49 -7.25
N ASN A 271 14.16 1.93 -6.74
CA ASN A 271 13.44 2.51 -5.62
C ASN A 271 12.80 1.43 -4.75
N CYS A 272 13.49 1.05 -3.67
CA CYS A 272 12.99 0.09 -2.68
C CYS A 272 11.63 0.46 -2.08
N ASN A 273 11.26 1.75 -2.04
CA ASN A 273 9.96 2.18 -1.52
C ASN A 273 8.80 1.71 -2.40
N LEU A 274 9.06 1.47 -3.68
CA LEU A 274 8.09 0.94 -4.64
C LEU A 274 8.15 -0.58 -4.76
N ALA A 275 9.09 -1.24 -4.06
CA ALA A 275 9.18 -2.69 -4.03
C ALA A 275 8.13 -3.31 -3.10
N PHE A 276 7.72 -4.55 -3.39
CA PHE A 276 6.69 -5.26 -2.63
C PHE A 276 6.97 -5.28 -1.13
N GLY A 277 8.24 -5.42 -0.71
CA GLY A 277 8.60 -5.47 0.71
C GLY A 277 8.26 -4.18 1.47
N ALA A 278 8.56 -3.02 0.90
CA ALA A 278 8.21 -1.74 1.49
C ALA A 278 6.70 -1.47 1.43
N ILE A 279 6.03 -1.86 0.34
CA ILE A 279 4.56 -1.78 0.19
C ILE A 279 3.85 -2.56 1.30
N ILE A 280 4.22 -3.83 1.49
CA ILE A 280 3.68 -4.70 2.55
C ILE A 280 3.92 -4.10 3.93
N SER A 281 5.12 -3.58 4.16
CA SER A 281 5.49 -3.01 5.46
C SER A 281 4.68 -1.75 5.78
N ARG A 282 4.44 -0.88 4.79
CA ARG A 282 3.50 0.25 4.95
C ARG A 282 2.08 -0.23 5.24
N TYR A 283 1.60 -1.26 4.53
CA TYR A 283 0.26 -1.81 4.74
C TYR A 283 0.04 -2.29 6.18
N PHE A 284 1.02 -2.97 6.78
CA PHE A 284 0.96 -3.45 8.17
C PHE A 284 1.44 -2.43 9.22
N ASN A 285 1.83 -1.23 8.81
CA ASN A 285 2.52 -0.24 9.66
C ASN A 285 3.72 -0.86 10.41
N ALA A 286 4.51 -1.63 9.69
CA ALA A 286 5.72 -2.30 10.18
C ALA A 286 6.98 -1.56 9.73
N ASP A 287 7.99 -1.60 10.60
CA ASP A 287 9.38 -1.44 10.17
C ASP A 287 9.79 -2.65 9.32
N TYR A 288 10.88 -2.50 8.56
CA TYR A 288 11.39 -3.58 7.74
C TYR A 288 12.90 -3.53 7.57
N THR A 289 13.49 -4.64 7.17
CA THR A 289 14.89 -4.70 6.72
C THR A 289 14.97 -5.52 5.45
N LEU A 290 15.66 -4.99 4.43
CA LEU A 290 15.84 -5.66 3.14
C LEU A 290 17.27 -6.19 3.05
N ILE A 291 17.41 -7.52 3.14
CA ILE A 291 18.66 -8.24 2.97
C ILE A 291 18.63 -8.87 1.59
N ALA A 292 18.95 -8.07 0.59
CA ALA A 292 18.77 -8.44 -0.80
C ALA A 292 19.83 -7.80 -1.69
N HIS A 293 20.16 -8.49 -2.78
CA HIS A 293 21.14 -8.04 -3.76
C HIS A 293 20.73 -8.52 -5.16
N SER A 294 20.76 -7.62 -6.14
CA SER A 294 20.32 -7.90 -7.50
C SER A 294 21.14 -9.01 -8.16
N GLY A 295 20.46 -9.97 -8.80
CA GLY A 295 21.14 -11.10 -9.42
C GLY A 295 21.61 -12.20 -8.45
N TRP A 296 21.48 -12.06 -7.12
CA TRP A 296 21.90 -13.13 -6.21
C TRP A 296 20.77 -14.12 -5.93
N GLY A 297 21.13 -15.40 -5.76
CA GLY A 297 20.20 -16.50 -5.50
C GLY A 297 20.49 -17.23 -4.20
N ALA A 298 19.73 -18.29 -3.93
CA ALA A 298 19.92 -19.12 -2.74
C ALA A 298 21.19 -19.98 -2.89
N ALA A 299 21.28 -20.78 -3.95
CA ALA A 299 22.43 -21.60 -4.29
C ALA A 299 23.29 -20.96 -5.38
N ARG A 300 22.69 -20.26 -6.34
CA ARG A 300 23.38 -19.73 -7.53
C ARG A 300 22.97 -18.30 -7.87
N ASN A 301 23.97 -17.49 -8.18
CA ASN A 301 23.81 -16.13 -8.67
C ASN A 301 23.66 -16.10 -10.20
N TYR A 302 22.98 -15.07 -10.69
CA TYR A 302 22.74 -14.81 -12.10
C TYR A 302 24.05 -14.79 -12.88
N GLY A 303 24.14 -15.67 -13.89
CA GLY A 303 25.26 -15.68 -14.84
C GLY A 303 26.52 -16.38 -14.34
N ASP A 304 26.49 -16.99 -13.15
CA ASP A 304 27.62 -17.78 -12.65
C ASP A 304 27.89 -19.00 -13.55
N THR A 305 29.15 -19.28 -13.87
CA THR A 305 29.52 -20.44 -14.69
C THR A 305 29.38 -21.76 -13.93
N SER A 306 29.33 -21.71 -12.60
CA SER A 306 29.12 -22.86 -11.72
C SER A 306 27.62 -23.08 -11.43
N ARG A 307 27.25 -24.33 -11.12
CA ARG A 307 25.89 -24.65 -10.65
C ARG A 307 25.58 -24.10 -9.26
N VAL A 308 26.61 -23.99 -8.41
CA VAL A 308 26.53 -23.42 -7.06
C VAL A 308 27.56 -22.30 -6.97
N SER A 309 27.10 -21.11 -6.63
CA SER A 309 27.99 -19.97 -6.44
C SER A 309 28.81 -20.14 -5.18
N ARG A 310 30.09 -19.75 -5.24
CA ARG A 310 31.00 -19.77 -4.09
C ARG A 310 30.44 -18.99 -2.90
N ILE A 311 29.82 -17.85 -3.17
CA ILE A 311 29.12 -17.02 -2.19
C ILE A 311 27.75 -16.69 -2.79
N SER A 312 26.69 -16.91 -2.02
CA SER A 312 25.32 -16.61 -2.42
C SER A 312 24.54 -16.00 -1.26
N MET A 313 23.23 -15.79 -1.40
CA MET A 313 22.42 -15.20 -0.34
C MET A 313 22.45 -16.00 0.96
N LYS A 314 22.68 -17.33 0.90
CA LYS A 314 22.85 -18.16 2.11
C LYS A 314 23.95 -17.63 3.01
N ASP A 315 25.03 -17.10 2.45
CA ASP A 315 26.20 -16.58 3.18
C ASP A 315 26.04 -15.09 3.48
N LYS A 316 25.59 -14.34 2.48
CA LYS A 316 25.48 -12.88 2.52
C LYS A 316 24.43 -12.39 3.50
N MET A 317 23.37 -13.17 3.75
CA MET A 317 22.35 -12.83 4.73
C MET A 317 22.86 -12.68 6.17
N LEU A 318 24.10 -13.08 6.46
CA LEU A 318 24.70 -12.95 7.78
C LEU A 318 25.50 -11.65 7.98
N GLN A 319 25.70 -10.86 6.94
CA GLN A 319 26.60 -9.71 6.97
C GLN A 319 25.91 -8.42 7.41
N THR A 320 26.65 -7.54 8.06
CA THR A 320 26.19 -6.18 8.39
C THR A 320 26.11 -5.31 7.16
N PHE A 321 27.06 -5.48 6.24
CA PHE A 321 27.12 -4.75 4.98
C PHE A 321 26.90 -5.71 3.80
N ASP A 322 26.31 -5.18 2.73
CA ASP A 322 26.11 -5.84 1.45
C ASP A 322 27.47 -6.04 0.74
N MET A 323 28.25 -4.98 0.58
CA MET A 323 29.45 -4.97 -0.27
C MET A 323 30.78 -5.07 0.48
N GLU A 324 30.76 -4.96 1.81
CA GLU A 324 31.95 -5.03 2.66
C GLU A 324 31.96 -6.34 3.46
N PRO A 325 32.62 -7.40 2.95
CA PRO A 325 32.66 -8.68 3.65
C PRO A 325 33.44 -8.57 4.95
N GLY A 326 33.10 -9.42 5.92
CA GLY A 326 33.87 -9.64 7.14
C GLY A 326 33.17 -9.20 8.43
N GLN A 327 32.31 -8.18 8.36
CA GLN A 327 31.53 -7.77 9.53
C GLN A 327 30.19 -8.53 9.60
N MET A 328 30.07 -9.44 10.56
CA MET A 328 28.84 -10.19 10.82
C MET A 328 27.79 -9.31 11.49
N TRP A 329 26.53 -9.51 11.14
CA TRP A 329 25.42 -8.81 11.78
C TRP A 329 25.23 -9.29 13.22
N ASN A 330 25.00 -8.35 14.13
CA ASN A 330 24.51 -8.68 15.47
C ASN A 330 23.00 -8.91 15.42
N PHE A 331 22.60 -10.17 15.33
CA PHE A 331 21.20 -10.62 15.26
C PHE A 331 20.37 -10.32 16.53
N THR A 332 20.98 -9.84 17.62
CA THR A 332 20.25 -9.37 18.81
C THR A 332 19.81 -7.91 18.69
N SER A 333 20.30 -7.16 17.70
CA SER A 333 19.98 -5.74 17.50
C SER A 333 18.50 -5.50 17.16
N TYR A 334 17.84 -6.48 16.54
CA TYR A 334 16.39 -6.58 16.41
C TYR A 334 15.99 -8.04 16.21
N LYS A 335 14.74 -8.35 16.53
CA LYS A 335 14.10 -9.63 16.19
C LYS A 335 12.88 -9.35 15.31
N PRO A 336 12.83 -9.83 14.06
CA PRO A 336 11.66 -9.64 13.21
C PRO A 336 10.47 -10.47 13.74
N ASP A 337 9.26 -9.99 13.47
CA ASP A 337 8.03 -10.76 13.72
C ASP A 337 7.80 -11.83 12.65
N ILE A 338 8.38 -11.64 11.46
CA ILE A 338 8.35 -12.57 10.34
C ILE A 338 9.53 -12.32 9.41
N VAL A 339 10.08 -13.41 8.85
CA VAL A 339 11.06 -13.36 7.75
C VAL A 339 10.39 -13.80 6.45
N VAL A 340 10.55 -13.05 5.37
CA VAL A 340 10.04 -13.38 4.04
C VAL A 340 11.21 -13.64 3.10
N ILE A 341 11.30 -14.85 2.54
CA ILE A 341 12.39 -15.25 1.66
C ILE A 341 11.86 -15.33 0.23
N ASN A 342 12.37 -14.48 -0.67
CA ASN A 342 12.02 -14.47 -2.09
C ASN A 342 13.29 -14.72 -2.93
N LEU A 343 13.70 -15.98 -3.00
CA LEU A 343 14.88 -16.46 -3.74
C LEU A 343 14.53 -17.66 -4.64
N GLY A 344 15.29 -17.85 -5.72
CA GLY A 344 15.04 -18.86 -6.75
C GLY A 344 15.06 -18.31 -8.16
N SER A 345 14.74 -17.02 -8.35
CA SER A 345 14.67 -16.41 -9.68
C SER A 345 16.01 -16.49 -10.41
N ASN A 346 17.08 -16.11 -9.72
CA ASN A 346 18.44 -16.08 -10.28
C ASN A 346 19.08 -17.47 -10.35
N ASP A 347 18.68 -18.36 -9.44
CA ASP A 347 19.11 -19.76 -9.44
C ASP A 347 18.73 -20.46 -10.75
N PHE A 348 17.56 -20.14 -11.32
CA PHE A 348 17.00 -20.78 -12.51
C PHE A 348 16.80 -19.86 -13.73
N SER A 349 17.35 -18.64 -13.73
CA SER A 349 17.21 -17.71 -14.86
C SER A 349 18.21 -17.94 -16.00
N THR A 350 19.37 -18.54 -15.72
CA THR A 350 20.43 -18.80 -16.70
C THR A 350 21.10 -20.15 -16.43
N LYS A 351 21.64 -20.78 -17.47
CA LYS A 351 22.38 -22.06 -17.35
C LYS A 351 23.81 -21.84 -16.81
N PRO A 352 24.40 -22.83 -16.12
CA PRO A 352 23.77 -24.08 -15.69
C PRO A 352 22.83 -23.87 -14.49
N HIS A 353 21.78 -24.67 -14.38
CA HIS A 353 20.88 -24.61 -13.21
C HIS A 353 21.47 -25.48 -12.07
N PRO A 354 21.28 -25.10 -10.80
CA PRO A 354 21.57 -26.00 -9.68
C PRO A 354 20.68 -27.25 -9.76
N LEU A 355 21.20 -28.36 -9.24
CA LEU A 355 20.41 -29.55 -8.96
C LEU A 355 19.40 -29.28 -7.84
N LYS A 356 18.38 -30.13 -7.70
CA LYS A 356 17.36 -30.00 -6.66
C LYS A 356 17.99 -29.98 -5.26
N GLU A 357 18.94 -30.88 -5.02
CA GLU A 357 19.64 -31.05 -3.74
C GLU A 357 20.55 -29.85 -3.44
N GLU A 358 21.18 -29.27 -4.47
CA GLU A 358 22.01 -28.07 -4.34
C GLU A 358 21.15 -26.84 -3.95
N PHE A 359 19.99 -26.67 -4.60
CA PHE A 359 19.05 -25.58 -4.31
C PHE A 359 18.40 -25.73 -2.94
N LEU A 360 17.85 -26.91 -2.63
CA LEU A 360 17.22 -27.18 -1.35
C LEU A 360 18.21 -27.22 -0.19
N GLY A 361 19.45 -27.66 -0.43
CA GLY A 361 20.53 -27.57 0.54
C GLY A 361 20.85 -26.13 0.93
N ALA A 362 20.88 -25.20 -0.04
CA ALA A 362 21.05 -23.78 0.24
C ALA A 362 19.88 -23.19 1.03
N TYR A 363 18.64 -23.57 0.70
CA TYR A 363 17.46 -23.18 1.48
C TYR A 363 17.50 -23.74 2.90
N SER A 364 17.90 -25.00 3.11
CA SER A 364 18.08 -25.55 4.46
C SER A 364 19.06 -24.71 5.26
N ILE A 365 20.22 -24.36 4.70
CA ILE A 365 21.22 -23.51 5.37
C ILE A 365 20.62 -22.15 5.77
N ILE A 366 19.84 -21.52 4.89
CA ILE A 366 19.18 -20.24 5.20
C ILE A 366 18.21 -20.41 6.37
N ILE A 367 17.32 -21.40 6.32
CA ILE A 367 16.32 -21.63 7.36
C ILE A 367 16.98 -21.99 8.69
N ASP A 368 17.98 -22.86 8.69
CA ASP A 368 18.67 -23.31 9.90
C ASP A 368 19.42 -22.14 10.56
N ARG A 369 20.07 -21.27 9.77
CA ARG A 369 20.67 -20.03 10.27
C ARG A 369 19.64 -19.10 10.88
N LEU A 370 18.48 -18.91 10.24
CA LEU A 370 17.41 -18.07 10.80
C LEU A 370 16.84 -18.65 12.09
N ARG A 371 16.64 -19.97 12.17
CA ARG A 371 16.19 -20.66 13.39
C ARG A 371 17.22 -20.51 14.51
N GLU A 372 18.51 -20.65 14.21
CA GLU A 372 19.60 -20.43 15.17
C GLU A 372 19.60 -18.99 15.71
N LYS A 373 19.40 -17.99 14.85
CA LYS A 373 19.49 -16.57 15.23
C LYS A 373 18.20 -15.99 15.84
N TYR A 374 17.03 -16.45 15.39
CA TYR A 374 15.74 -15.87 15.76
C TYR A 374 14.79 -16.84 16.48
N GLY A 375 15.07 -18.14 16.48
CA GLY A 375 14.17 -19.18 16.99
C GLY A 375 12.92 -19.35 16.12
N ASP A 376 11.77 -19.55 16.77
CA ASP A 376 10.49 -19.89 16.14
C ASP A 376 9.75 -18.71 15.46
N VAL A 377 10.49 -17.71 14.97
CA VAL A 377 9.90 -16.63 14.17
C VAL A 377 9.28 -17.23 12.90
N PRO A 378 8.03 -16.89 12.52
CA PRO A 378 7.45 -17.30 11.25
C PRO A 378 8.38 -16.98 10.06
N ILE A 379 8.57 -17.95 9.17
CA ILE A 379 9.30 -17.77 7.92
C ILE A 379 8.34 -18.07 6.77
N LEU A 380 8.22 -17.14 5.82
CA LEU A 380 7.46 -17.32 4.59
C LEU A 380 8.42 -17.50 3.41
N CYS A 381 8.51 -18.72 2.88
CA CYS A 381 9.19 -19.02 1.63
C CYS A 381 8.29 -18.66 0.45
N VAL A 382 8.74 -17.75 -0.40
CA VAL A 382 8.05 -17.27 -1.60
C VAL A 382 8.74 -17.84 -2.83
N ALA A 383 8.07 -18.77 -3.51
CA ALA A 383 8.58 -19.28 -4.77
C ALA A 383 8.32 -18.30 -5.92
N PRO A 384 9.35 -17.94 -6.70
CA PRO A 384 9.17 -17.20 -7.93
C PRO A 384 8.62 -18.11 -9.04
N ASN A 385 7.95 -17.50 -10.00
CA ASN A 385 7.57 -18.15 -11.26
C ASN A 385 8.78 -18.32 -12.20
N ARG A 386 9.78 -19.09 -11.77
CA ARG A 386 11.02 -19.39 -12.51
C ARG A 386 11.51 -20.80 -12.23
N GLY A 387 11.66 -21.59 -13.29
CA GLY A 387 12.16 -22.97 -13.22
C GLY A 387 11.33 -23.83 -12.26
N PRO A 388 11.93 -24.86 -11.63
CA PRO A 388 11.24 -25.76 -10.69
C PRO A 388 11.12 -25.19 -9.26
N SER A 389 11.26 -23.88 -9.07
CA SER A 389 11.29 -23.26 -7.74
C SER A 389 10.00 -23.53 -6.95
N PHE A 390 8.86 -23.53 -7.64
CA PHE A 390 7.56 -23.77 -7.01
C PHE A 390 7.49 -25.16 -6.40
N GLU A 391 7.74 -26.19 -7.21
CA GLU A 391 7.63 -27.59 -6.81
C GLU A 391 8.64 -27.91 -5.72
N TYR A 392 9.89 -27.45 -5.88
CA TYR A 392 10.96 -27.72 -4.93
C TYR A 392 10.67 -27.09 -3.56
N LEU A 393 10.26 -25.82 -3.51
CA LEU A 393 9.99 -25.15 -2.25
C LEU A 393 8.69 -25.64 -1.60
N GLN A 394 7.66 -25.98 -2.38
CA GLN A 394 6.44 -26.56 -1.83
C GLN A 394 6.72 -27.90 -1.16
N GLU A 395 7.49 -28.77 -1.82
CA GLU A 395 7.93 -30.05 -1.26
C GLU A 395 8.80 -29.86 -0.03
N PHE A 396 9.82 -28.99 -0.10
CA PHE A 396 10.74 -28.71 1.00
C PHE A 396 10.02 -28.23 2.27
N VAL A 397 9.10 -27.27 2.14
CA VAL A 397 8.35 -26.75 3.29
C VAL A 397 7.45 -27.84 3.90
N ARG A 398 6.80 -28.65 3.06
CA ARG A 398 5.96 -29.77 3.50
C ARG A 398 6.78 -30.83 4.25
N GLU A 399 7.94 -31.22 3.72
CA GLU A 399 8.79 -32.26 4.28
C GLU A 399 9.52 -31.83 5.55
N ARG A 400 9.89 -30.55 5.67
CA ARG A 400 10.48 -30.00 6.91
C ARG A 400 9.53 -30.10 8.11
N ALA A 401 8.22 -30.15 7.88
CA ALA A 401 7.17 -30.24 8.91
C ALA A 401 7.30 -29.20 10.04
N ASP A 402 7.92 -28.04 9.74
CA ASP A 402 8.08 -26.92 10.67
C ASP A 402 6.80 -26.08 10.67
N LYS A 403 6.11 -26.02 11.82
CA LYS A 403 4.83 -25.32 11.97
C LYS A 403 4.91 -23.80 11.76
N LYS A 404 6.11 -23.23 11.81
CA LYS A 404 6.40 -21.80 11.59
C LYS A 404 7.09 -21.56 10.25
N LEU A 405 7.15 -22.57 9.38
CA LEU A 405 7.60 -22.45 8.01
C LEU A 405 6.40 -22.49 7.06
N HIS A 406 6.20 -21.40 6.34
CA HIS A 406 5.07 -21.20 5.44
C HIS A 406 5.57 -21.16 3.99
N PHE A 407 4.69 -21.54 3.07
CA PHE A 407 4.96 -21.53 1.64
C PHE A 407 3.91 -20.70 0.91
N THR A 408 4.36 -19.92 -0.07
CA THR A 408 3.51 -19.29 -1.07
C THR A 408 4.29 -19.10 -2.37
N ALA A 409 3.61 -18.66 -3.42
CA ALA A 409 4.22 -18.32 -4.70
C ALA A 409 3.43 -17.20 -5.37
N TYR A 410 4.09 -16.46 -6.26
CA TYR A 410 3.40 -15.68 -7.27
C TYR A 410 3.51 -16.41 -8.61
N LEU A 411 2.36 -16.68 -9.22
CA LEU A 411 2.24 -17.49 -10.43
C LEU A 411 2.33 -16.64 -11.70
N GLN A 412 2.48 -17.33 -12.83
CA GLN A 412 2.37 -16.70 -14.16
C GLN A 412 1.04 -15.93 -14.27
N GLY A 413 1.11 -14.69 -14.78
CA GLY A 413 -0.07 -13.85 -14.99
C GLY A 413 -0.48 -12.97 -13.80
N VAL A 414 0.24 -13.01 -12.67
CA VAL A 414 0.01 -12.09 -11.54
C VAL A 414 0.15 -10.63 -11.95
N TYR A 415 1.09 -10.32 -12.84
CA TYR A 415 1.27 -9.00 -13.44
C TYR A 415 1.44 -9.12 -14.96
N ASN A 416 1.06 -8.06 -15.66
CA ASN A 416 1.09 -7.96 -17.10
C ASN A 416 2.54 -7.90 -17.60
N SER A 417 2.84 -8.63 -18.68
CA SER A 417 4.19 -8.66 -19.26
C SER A 417 4.59 -7.39 -20.05
N ASP A 418 3.75 -6.35 -20.00
CA ASP A 418 3.97 -5.06 -20.65
C ASP A 418 3.87 -3.89 -19.65
N SER A 419 2.66 -3.51 -19.28
CA SER A 419 2.25 -2.37 -18.47
C SER A 419 2.75 -2.43 -17.03
N ASP A 420 3.08 -3.62 -16.52
CA ASP A 420 3.63 -3.81 -15.18
C ASP A 420 5.14 -4.02 -15.16
N LEU A 421 5.83 -3.83 -16.30
CA LEU A 421 7.29 -3.96 -16.38
C LEU A 421 7.99 -2.59 -16.50
N GLY A 422 9.06 -2.45 -15.74
CA GLY A 422 10.05 -1.38 -15.82
C GLY A 422 11.39 -1.93 -16.33
N SER A 423 12.51 -1.30 -15.98
CA SER A 423 13.79 -1.53 -16.66
C SER A 423 14.22 -3.00 -16.69
N VAL A 424 14.73 -3.46 -17.83
CA VAL A 424 15.23 -4.83 -18.04
C VAL A 424 14.18 -5.90 -17.69
N GLY A 425 12.91 -5.60 -17.96
CA GLY A 425 11.78 -6.51 -17.72
C GLY A 425 11.50 -6.84 -16.25
N HIS A 426 12.00 -6.05 -15.30
CA HIS A 426 11.64 -6.18 -13.88
C HIS A 426 10.28 -5.55 -13.61
N PRO A 427 9.52 -6.00 -12.58
CA PRO A 427 8.25 -5.36 -12.24
C PRO A 427 8.42 -3.87 -11.89
N ASN A 428 7.67 -3.00 -12.56
CA ASN A 428 7.53 -1.61 -12.15
C ASN A 428 6.65 -1.50 -10.89
N TYR A 429 6.36 -0.28 -10.42
CA TYR A 429 5.53 -0.08 -9.23
C TYR A 429 4.19 -0.83 -9.27
N SER A 430 3.47 -0.83 -10.40
CA SER A 430 2.20 -1.56 -10.54
C SER A 430 2.40 -3.07 -10.39
N GLY A 431 3.43 -3.63 -11.03
CA GLY A 431 3.78 -5.04 -10.87
C GLY A 431 4.16 -5.39 -9.43
N GLN A 432 4.93 -4.53 -8.76
CA GLN A 432 5.29 -4.70 -7.34
C GLN A 432 4.09 -4.60 -6.40
N GLN A 433 3.11 -3.75 -6.69
CA GLN A 433 1.84 -3.69 -5.95
C GLN A 433 1.07 -5.00 -6.08
N LYS A 434 0.99 -5.57 -7.29
CA LYS A 434 0.35 -6.88 -7.52
C LYS A 434 1.06 -7.99 -6.75
N LEU A 435 2.39 -7.99 -6.73
CA LEU A 435 3.17 -8.91 -5.88
C LEU A 435 2.85 -8.73 -4.39
N ALA A 436 2.79 -7.49 -3.89
CA ALA A 436 2.42 -7.21 -2.51
C ALA A 436 1.01 -7.75 -2.18
N MET A 437 0.03 -7.54 -3.06
CA MET A 437 -1.35 -8.01 -2.89
C MET A 437 -1.45 -9.55 -2.81
N VAL A 438 -0.56 -10.28 -3.49
CA VAL A 438 -0.47 -11.75 -3.38
C VAL A 438 0.07 -12.18 -2.02
N LEU A 439 1.05 -11.45 -1.46
CA LEU A 439 1.79 -11.87 -0.26
C LEU A 439 1.14 -11.41 1.05
N ILE A 440 0.39 -10.31 1.06
CA ILE A 440 -0.26 -9.74 2.25
C ILE A 440 -1.11 -10.78 3.02
N PRO A 441 -2.00 -11.57 2.39
CA PRO A 441 -2.82 -12.55 3.10
C PRO A 441 -2.00 -13.63 3.82
N TYR A 442 -0.89 -14.06 3.24
CA TYR A 442 0.00 -15.06 3.84
C TYR A 442 0.74 -14.51 5.05
N ILE A 443 1.21 -13.26 4.98
CA ILE A 443 1.84 -12.58 6.11
C ILE A 443 0.82 -12.36 7.23
N SER A 444 -0.40 -11.93 6.90
CA SER A 444 -1.50 -11.80 7.86
C SER A 444 -1.78 -13.14 8.56
N THR A 445 -1.85 -14.24 7.81
CA THR A 445 -2.05 -15.59 8.37
C THR A 445 -0.91 -16.02 9.29
N ALA A 446 0.35 -15.82 8.88
CA ALA A 446 1.52 -16.24 9.63
C ALA A 446 1.75 -15.44 10.93
N THR A 447 1.36 -14.16 10.95
CA THR A 447 1.59 -13.23 12.06
C THR A 447 0.35 -12.99 12.93
N GLY A 448 -0.85 -13.29 12.42
CA GLY A 448 -2.12 -12.89 13.03
C GLY A 448 -2.44 -11.40 12.87
N TRP A 449 -1.69 -10.64 12.06
CA TRP A 449 -1.98 -9.22 11.84
C TRP A 449 -3.22 -9.05 10.97
N ALA A 450 -4.20 -8.28 11.45
CA ALA A 450 -5.43 -8.03 10.72
C ALA A 450 -5.19 -7.33 9.36
N LEU A 451 -5.97 -7.74 8.36
CA LEU A 451 -6.04 -7.04 7.09
C LEU A 451 -6.70 -5.67 7.29
N SER A 452 -6.11 -4.66 6.66
CA SER A 452 -6.61 -3.29 6.60
C SER A 452 -7.45 -3.08 5.34
N PRO A 453 -8.56 -2.33 5.40
CA PRO A 453 -9.31 -1.91 4.21
C PRO A 453 -8.58 -0.83 3.40
N LEU A 454 -7.43 -0.34 3.88
CA LEU A 454 -6.66 0.68 3.18
C LEU A 454 -6.08 0.14 1.86
N PRO A 455 -5.98 0.98 0.81
CA PRO A 455 -5.33 0.59 -0.43
C PRO A 455 -3.87 0.17 -0.22
N VAL A 456 -3.45 -0.85 -0.97
CA VAL A 456 -2.05 -1.32 -1.02
C VAL A 456 -1.23 -0.33 -1.85
N ARG A 457 -0.39 0.47 -1.18
CA ARG A 457 0.39 1.58 -1.79
C ARG A 457 1.84 1.53 -1.41
#